data_AF-A0A2V8SKH5-F1
#
_entry.id   AF-A0A2V8SKH5-F1
#
_cell.length_a   1.000
_cell.length_b   1.000
_cell.length_c   1.000
_cell.angle_alpha   90.00
_cell.angle_beta   90.00
_cell.angle_gamma   90.00
#
_symmetry.space_group_name_H-M   'P 1'
#
loop_
_entity.id
_entity.type
_entity.pdbx_description
1 polymer ?
#
loop_
_entity_poly.entity_id
_entity_poly.type
_entity_poly.pdbx_seq_one_letter_code
_entity_poly.pdbx_strand_id
1 'polypeptide(L)'
;MILSLVPAMAALQSPAGLAQDLKRPEEQLAAIYALKVQLEVEQRHLDGALQRHDANARAREEARARLTRLYQDLDAMVAGRDEGEPGAILNAEGDVQKVEVELEVLSRQGRDVRAEIRDAQSRINLLADRIARLRKTLPSDTESLTGTWDITYMPSDDKGVFTLRQSGTLLAGEYSLEGGWKGSMQGTIVDGKVLLHRIDSKLGRSSDLEGTVSPDGKTLRGTWTNFILSGGTPVAGSWIARKRPERQEP
;
A
#
# COMPACT_ATOMS: atom_id res chain seq x y z
N MET A 1 29.75 -4.06 55.07
CA MET A 1 28.41 -3.53 54.73
C MET A 1 28.43 -3.26 53.24
N ILE A 2 27.85 -4.17 52.45
CA ILE A 2 28.01 -4.25 50.99
C ILE A 2 26.85 -3.47 50.36
N LEU A 3 27.14 -2.40 49.62
CA LEU A 3 26.15 -1.68 48.80
C LEU A 3 26.22 -2.21 47.37
N SER A 4 25.15 -2.89 46.97
CA SER A 4 24.94 -3.46 45.64
C SER A 4 24.45 -2.39 44.67
N LEU A 5 25.22 -2.13 43.62
CA LEU A 5 24.76 -1.42 42.43
C LEU A 5 23.85 -2.33 41.61
N VAL A 6 22.61 -1.90 41.33
CA VAL A 6 21.70 -2.53 40.37
C VAL A 6 21.77 -1.73 39.06
N PRO A 7 22.06 -2.35 37.90
CA PRO A 7 21.97 -1.65 36.62
C PRO A 7 20.51 -1.69 36.12
N ALA A 8 19.96 -0.52 35.83
CA ALA A 8 18.70 -0.38 35.10
C ALA A 8 18.96 -0.64 33.61
N MET A 9 18.68 -1.87 33.15
CA MET A 9 18.55 -2.17 31.72
C MET A 9 17.27 -1.52 31.20
N ALA A 10 17.42 -0.43 30.44
CA ALA A 10 16.37 0.10 29.59
C ALA A 10 16.17 -0.88 28.41
N ALA A 11 15.17 -1.75 28.53
CA ALA A 11 14.73 -2.62 27.44
C ALA A 11 14.10 -1.76 26.33
N LEU A 12 14.81 -1.65 25.20
CA LEU A 12 14.25 -1.26 23.92
C LEU A 12 13.15 -2.26 23.56
N GLN A 13 11.89 -1.87 23.75
CA GLN A 13 10.75 -2.63 23.27
C GLN A 13 10.69 -2.53 21.74
N SER A 14 11.08 -3.62 21.07
CA SER A 14 10.88 -3.83 19.64
C SER A 14 9.38 -3.69 19.28
N PRO A 15 9.00 -2.97 18.21
CA PRO A 15 7.61 -2.89 17.75
C PRO A 15 7.20 -4.14 16.95
N ALA A 16 7.56 -5.33 17.44
CA ALA A 16 7.26 -6.61 16.80
C ALA A 16 5.85 -7.15 17.15
N GLY A 17 5.04 -6.37 17.89
CA GLY A 17 3.73 -6.79 18.41
C GLY A 17 2.51 -6.56 17.50
N LEU A 18 2.67 -5.92 16.33
CA LEU A 18 1.56 -5.62 15.41
C LEU A 18 1.41 -6.63 14.26
N ALA A 19 1.91 -7.85 14.44
CA ALA A 19 1.47 -9.00 13.67
C ALA A 19 0.32 -9.70 14.41
N GLN A 20 -0.67 -8.93 14.86
CA GLN A 20 -1.96 -9.52 15.19
C GLN A 20 -2.61 -9.96 13.89
N ASP A 21 -3.16 -11.16 13.93
CA ASP A 21 -4.00 -11.78 12.90
C ASP A 21 -5.16 -10.82 12.61
N LEU A 22 -4.97 -9.89 11.65
CA LEU A 22 -5.95 -8.90 11.24
C LEU A 22 -7.11 -9.64 10.56
N LYS A 23 -8.08 -10.10 11.35
CA LYS A 23 -9.20 -10.91 10.84
C LYS A 23 -10.27 -10.08 10.14
N ARG A 24 -10.34 -8.78 10.41
CA ARG A 24 -11.37 -7.89 9.88
C ARG A 24 -10.84 -7.05 8.71
N PRO A 25 -11.55 -6.98 7.57
CA PRO A 25 -11.13 -6.19 6.41
C PRO A 25 -10.90 -4.71 6.72
N GLU A 26 -11.70 -4.11 7.61
CA GLU A 26 -11.57 -2.70 8.01
C GLU A 26 -10.23 -2.42 8.70
N GLU A 27 -9.77 -3.33 9.56
CA GLU A 27 -8.49 -3.21 10.27
C GLU A 27 -7.31 -3.36 9.29
N GLN A 28 -7.45 -4.25 8.29
CA GLN A 28 -6.45 -4.40 7.22
C GLN A 28 -6.35 -3.15 6.35
N LEU A 29 -7.48 -2.50 6.02
CA LEU A 29 -7.51 -1.24 5.26
C LEU A 29 -6.87 -0.09 6.04
N ALA A 30 -7.20 0.05 7.33
CA ALA A 30 -6.56 1.04 8.19
C ALA A 30 -5.04 0.83 8.29
N ALA A 31 -4.60 -0.44 8.43
CA ALA A 31 -3.18 -0.78 8.43
C ALA A 31 -2.49 -0.43 7.11
N ILE A 32 -3.13 -0.69 5.96
CA ILE A 32 -2.60 -0.30 4.65
C ILE A 32 -2.47 1.22 4.53
N TYR A 33 -3.48 1.98 4.98
CA TYR A 33 -3.41 3.44 4.95
C TYR A 33 -2.25 3.96 5.79
N ALA A 34 -2.10 3.47 7.03
CA ALA A 34 -0.98 3.83 7.90
C ALA A 34 0.38 3.50 7.26
N LEU A 35 0.52 2.32 6.65
CA LEU A 35 1.74 1.91 5.95
C LEU A 35 2.03 2.78 4.71
N LYS A 36 1.00 3.23 3.98
CA LYS A 36 1.17 4.17 2.86
C LYS A 36 1.68 5.53 3.33
N VAL A 37 1.11 6.07 4.40
CA VAL A 37 1.59 7.33 4.98
C VAL A 37 3.06 7.19 5.40
N GLN A 38 3.42 6.07 6.04
CA GLN A 38 4.82 5.80 6.40
C GLN A 38 5.72 5.67 5.16
N LEU A 39 5.25 5.01 4.10
CA LEU A 39 5.97 4.90 2.84
C LEU A 39 6.22 6.27 2.20
N GLU A 40 5.23 7.15 2.19
CA GLU A 40 5.39 8.53 1.70
C GLU A 40 6.42 9.32 2.51
N VAL A 41 6.43 9.14 3.83
CA VAL A 41 7.43 9.78 4.70
C VAL A 41 8.84 9.28 4.36
N GLU A 42 9.03 7.97 4.22
CA GLU A 42 10.33 7.40 3.85
C GLU A 42 10.76 7.81 2.42
N GLN A 43 9.82 7.96 1.48
CA GLN A 43 10.11 8.49 0.14
C GLN A 43 10.61 9.94 0.21
N ARG A 44 9.93 10.81 0.97
CA ARG A 44 10.40 12.20 1.18
C ARG A 44 11.76 12.25 1.87
N HIS A 45 12.01 11.33 2.80
CA HIS A 45 13.31 11.21 3.46
C HIS A 45 14.42 10.82 2.46
N LEU A 46 14.15 9.85 1.59
CA LEU A 46 15.04 9.46 0.50
C LEU A 46 15.32 10.64 -0.45
N ASP A 47 14.30 11.38 -0.87
CA ASP A 47 14.46 12.56 -1.74
C ASP A 47 15.39 13.60 -1.09
N GLY A 48 15.21 13.86 0.21
CA GLY A 48 16.08 14.75 0.96
C GLY A 48 17.53 14.24 1.04
N ALA A 49 17.73 12.94 1.23
CA ALA A 49 19.06 12.34 1.25
C ALA A 49 19.75 12.40 -0.12
N LEU A 50 19.01 12.19 -1.21
CA LEU A 50 19.53 12.33 -2.58
C LEU A 50 19.96 13.77 -2.87
N GLN A 51 19.16 14.76 -2.47
CA GLN A 51 19.55 16.17 -2.61
C GLN A 51 20.84 16.51 -1.84
N ARG A 52 20.98 16.00 -0.61
CA ARG A 52 22.22 16.18 0.18
C ARG A 52 23.41 15.49 -0.45
N HIS A 53 23.21 14.30 -1.04
CA HIS A 53 24.25 13.58 -1.76
C HIS A 53 24.76 14.40 -2.95
N ASP A 54 23.86 14.96 -3.75
CA ASP A 54 24.22 15.77 -4.92
C ASP A 54 24.93 17.05 -4.52
N ALA A 55 24.48 17.72 -3.45
CA ALA A 55 25.15 18.89 -2.90
C ALA A 55 26.58 18.55 -2.40
N ASN A 56 26.74 17.43 -1.67
CA ASN A 56 28.05 16.95 -1.23
C ASN A 56 28.97 16.59 -2.41
N ALA A 57 28.43 15.99 -3.47
CA ALA A 57 29.17 15.66 -4.68
C ALA A 57 29.72 16.91 -5.37
N ARG A 58 28.90 17.97 -5.51
CA ARG A 58 29.31 19.27 -6.06
C ARG A 58 30.39 19.94 -5.20
N ALA A 59 30.17 20.00 -3.88
CA ALA A 59 31.13 20.60 -2.95
C ALA A 59 32.50 19.88 -3.00
N ARG A 60 32.51 18.54 -3.10
CA ARG A 60 33.74 17.77 -3.27
C ARG A 60 34.45 18.08 -4.58
N GLU A 61 33.71 18.25 -5.67
CA GLU A 61 34.30 18.56 -6.97
C GLU A 61 34.92 19.95 -6.97
N GLU A 62 34.24 20.94 -6.38
CA GLU A 62 34.76 22.29 -6.19
C GLU A 62 36.03 22.30 -5.32
N ALA A 63 36.01 21.58 -4.19
CA ALA A 63 37.17 21.47 -3.30
C ALA A 63 38.36 20.77 -3.99
N ARG A 64 38.12 19.73 -4.79
CA ARG A 64 39.17 19.08 -5.61
C ARG A 64 39.75 20.03 -6.64
N ALA A 65 38.91 20.78 -7.34
CA ALA A 65 39.38 21.75 -8.32
C ALA A 65 40.22 22.86 -7.66
N ARG A 66 39.85 23.32 -6.46
CA ARG A 66 40.65 24.26 -5.66
C ARG A 66 41.98 23.64 -5.25
N LEU A 67 41.96 22.41 -4.73
CA LEU A 67 43.18 21.71 -4.30
C LEU A 67 44.18 21.53 -5.44
N THR A 68 43.71 21.14 -6.62
CA THR A 68 44.57 21.01 -7.81
C THR A 68 45.26 22.33 -8.16
N ARG A 69 44.55 23.47 -8.07
CA ARG A 69 45.16 24.79 -8.33
C ARG A 69 46.20 25.15 -7.28
N LEU A 70 45.89 24.95 -5.99
CA LEU A 70 46.83 25.21 -4.91
C LEU A 70 48.12 24.40 -5.03
N TYR A 71 48.02 23.13 -5.43
CA TYR A 71 49.20 22.32 -5.72
C TYR A 71 50.00 22.82 -6.93
N GLN A 72 49.33 23.25 -8.01
CA GLN A 72 50.02 23.83 -9.17
C GLN A 72 50.77 25.13 -8.81
N ASP A 73 50.15 25.98 -7.99
CA ASP A 73 50.75 27.22 -7.52
C ASP A 73 51.96 26.93 -6.59
N LEU A 74 51.79 25.99 -5.65
CA LEU A 74 52.87 25.55 -4.77
C LEU A 74 54.05 24.95 -5.57
N ASP A 75 53.78 24.10 -6.56
CA ASP A 75 54.80 23.52 -7.44
C ASP A 75 55.52 24.60 -8.27
N ALA A 76 54.82 25.67 -8.67
CA ALA A 76 55.43 26.80 -9.36
C ALA A 76 56.37 27.60 -8.45
N MET A 77 55.97 27.86 -7.20
CA MET A 77 56.81 28.52 -6.19
C MET A 77 58.06 27.69 -5.86
N VAL A 78 57.91 26.37 -5.62
CA VAL A 78 59.02 25.47 -5.30
C VAL A 78 60.00 25.35 -6.48
N ALA A 79 59.50 25.35 -7.72
CA ALA A 79 60.34 25.35 -8.91
C ALA A 79 61.03 26.71 -9.18
N GLY A 80 60.79 27.74 -8.36
CA GLY A 80 61.32 29.09 -8.55
C GLY A 80 60.74 29.81 -9.78
N ARG A 81 59.58 29.37 -10.28
CA ARG A 81 58.86 30.02 -11.39
C ARG A 81 57.99 31.18 -10.91
N ASP A 82 57.79 31.30 -9.61
CA ASP A 82 57.09 32.39 -8.94
C ASP A 82 57.97 32.94 -7.80
N GLU A 83 58.44 34.17 -7.94
CA GLU A 83 59.28 34.86 -6.93
C GLU A 83 58.38 35.44 -5.84
N GLY A 84 57.82 34.55 -5.00
CA GLY A 84 56.98 34.93 -3.87
C GLY A 84 57.75 35.57 -2.72
N GLU A 85 57.03 36.26 -1.83
CA GLU A 85 57.60 36.82 -0.60
C GLU A 85 58.16 35.71 0.33
N PRO A 86 59.13 36.02 1.21
CA PRO A 86 59.58 35.10 2.24
C PRO A 86 58.40 34.56 3.07
N GLY A 87 58.22 33.24 3.06
CA GLY A 87 57.10 32.57 3.74
C GLY A 87 55.88 32.26 2.86
N ALA A 88 55.88 32.66 1.58
CA ALA A 88 54.80 32.34 0.64
C ALA A 88 54.54 30.82 0.52
N ILE A 89 55.61 30.01 0.47
CA ILE A 89 55.52 28.55 0.42
C ILE A 89 54.80 27.99 1.67
N LEU A 90 55.18 28.43 2.88
CA LEU A 90 54.55 27.98 4.13
C LEU A 90 53.05 28.33 4.17
N ASN A 91 52.67 29.50 3.66
CA ASN A 91 51.26 29.90 3.58
C ASN A 91 50.50 29.02 2.57
N ALA A 92 51.07 28.78 1.39
CA ALA A 92 50.48 27.93 0.36
C ALA A 92 50.31 26.47 0.85
N GLU A 93 51.31 25.91 1.53
CA GLU A 93 51.21 24.60 2.20
C GLU A 93 50.09 24.58 3.25
N GLY A 94 49.96 25.65 4.03
CA GLY A 94 48.86 25.80 4.99
C GLY A 94 47.48 25.82 4.34
N ASP A 95 47.34 26.44 3.17
CA ASP A 95 46.09 26.50 2.42
C ASP A 95 45.76 25.17 1.73
N VAL A 96 46.77 24.46 1.19
CA VAL A 96 46.65 23.07 0.71
C VAL A 96 46.10 22.19 1.83
N GLN A 97 46.74 22.20 3.01
CA GLN A 97 46.35 21.38 4.15
C GLN A 97 44.91 21.64 4.59
N LYS A 98 44.44 22.90 4.56
CA LYS A 98 43.04 23.24 4.90
C LYS A 98 42.06 22.57 3.94
N VAL A 99 42.32 22.64 2.63
CA VAL A 99 41.43 22.06 1.61
C VAL A 99 41.47 20.54 1.64
N GLU A 100 42.61 19.93 1.97
CA GLU A 100 42.69 18.48 2.18
C GLU A 100 41.82 18.00 3.34
N VAL A 101 41.88 18.69 4.48
CA VAL A 101 40.99 18.39 5.62
C VAL A 101 39.52 18.60 5.24
N GLU A 102 39.20 19.65 4.48
CA GLU A 102 37.85 19.86 3.95
C GLU A 102 37.38 18.65 3.10
N LEU A 103 38.23 18.15 2.21
CA LEU A 103 37.91 16.99 1.38
C LEU A 103 37.73 15.69 2.17
N GLU A 104 38.50 15.48 3.24
CA GLU A 104 38.32 14.34 4.13
C GLU A 104 36.96 14.38 4.83
N VAL A 105 36.57 15.56 5.34
CA VAL A 105 35.26 15.78 5.97
C VAL A 105 34.14 15.53 4.97
N LEU A 106 34.22 16.13 3.79
CA LEU A 106 33.22 15.94 2.72
C LEU A 106 33.13 14.47 2.28
N SER A 107 34.25 13.75 2.24
CA SER A 107 34.29 12.32 1.89
C SER A 107 33.66 11.43 2.95
N ARG A 108 33.82 11.77 4.24
CA ARG A 108 33.11 11.10 5.34
C ARG A 108 31.61 11.35 5.25
N GLN A 109 31.19 12.61 5.13
CA GLN A 109 29.78 12.99 4.95
C GLN A 109 29.15 12.26 3.76
N GLY A 110 29.85 12.16 2.63
CA GLY A 110 29.34 11.44 1.46
C GLY A 110 29.16 9.94 1.72
N ARG A 111 29.99 9.30 2.56
CA ARG A 111 29.79 7.90 2.98
C ARG A 111 28.54 7.75 3.84
N ASP A 112 28.35 8.67 4.78
CA ASP A 112 27.21 8.67 5.70
C ASP A 112 25.88 8.84 4.93
N VAL A 113 25.82 9.80 4.01
CA VAL A 113 24.62 10.02 3.16
C VAL A 113 24.34 8.81 2.26
N ARG A 114 25.37 8.14 1.70
CA ARG A 114 25.16 6.91 0.92
C ARG A 114 24.66 5.74 1.76
N ALA A 115 25.05 5.67 3.04
CA ALA A 115 24.50 4.68 3.96
C ALA A 115 23.02 4.96 4.24
N GLU A 116 22.68 6.22 4.52
CA GLU A 116 21.30 6.68 4.73
C GLU A 116 20.40 6.37 3.53
N ILE A 117 20.85 6.66 2.29
CA ILE A 117 20.12 6.33 1.07
C ILE A 117 19.82 4.83 0.97
N ARG A 118 20.80 3.98 1.25
CA ARG A 118 20.64 2.52 1.19
C ARG A 118 19.62 2.03 2.22
N ASP A 119 19.69 2.57 3.43
CA ASP A 119 18.77 2.22 4.52
C ASP A 119 17.33 2.66 4.20
N ALA A 120 17.15 3.88 3.67
CA ALA A 120 15.85 4.38 3.22
C ALA A 120 15.26 3.50 2.10
N GLN A 121 16.06 3.13 1.10
CA GLN A 121 15.62 2.22 0.02
C GLN A 121 15.21 0.85 0.57
N SER A 122 15.95 0.29 1.53
CA SER A 122 15.60 -0.98 2.17
C SER A 122 14.25 -0.91 2.90
N ARG A 123 14.01 0.19 3.65
CA ARG A 123 12.74 0.43 4.35
C ARG A 123 11.57 0.61 3.39
N ILE A 124 11.75 1.40 2.32
CA ILE A 124 10.76 1.60 1.25
C ILE A 124 10.34 0.25 0.67
N ASN A 125 11.31 -0.60 0.32
CA ASN A 125 11.03 -1.93 -0.24
C ASN A 125 10.25 -2.80 0.75
N LEU A 126 10.65 -2.83 2.03
CA LEU A 126 9.95 -3.59 3.06
C LEU A 126 8.50 -3.13 3.26
N LEU A 127 8.27 -1.81 3.27
CA LEU A 127 6.93 -1.22 3.39
C LEU A 127 6.06 -1.54 2.17
N ALA A 128 6.61 -1.36 0.96
CA ALA A 128 5.91 -1.67 -0.29
C ALA A 128 5.50 -3.15 -0.37
N ASP A 129 6.41 -4.06 0.00
CA ASP A 129 6.15 -5.48 0.07
C ASP A 129 5.06 -5.83 1.10
N ARG A 130 5.07 -5.19 2.27
CA ARG A 130 4.04 -5.40 3.30
C ARG A 130 2.67 -4.93 2.83
N ILE A 131 2.59 -3.78 2.18
CA ILE A 131 1.35 -3.28 1.55
C ILE A 131 0.86 -4.27 0.48
N ALA A 132 1.75 -4.76 -0.37
CA ALA A 132 1.39 -5.73 -1.42
C ALA A 132 0.86 -7.04 -0.82
N ARG A 133 1.46 -7.54 0.27
CA ARG A 133 0.97 -8.74 0.98
C ARG A 133 -0.41 -8.53 1.60
N LEU A 134 -0.63 -7.41 2.29
CA LEU A 134 -1.95 -7.11 2.89
C LEU A 134 -3.04 -6.90 1.83
N ARG A 135 -2.69 -6.32 0.67
CA ARG A 135 -3.62 -6.22 -0.46
C ARG A 135 -4.05 -7.57 -1.02
N LYS A 136 -3.18 -8.59 -0.98
CA LYS A 136 -3.51 -9.95 -1.42
C LYS A 136 -4.43 -10.68 -0.44
N THR A 137 -4.45 -10.28 0.83
CA THR A 137 -5.32 -10.88 1.85
C THR A 137 -6.68 -10.20 1.96
N LEU A 138 -6.81 -8.98 1.44
CA LEU A 138 -8.09 -8.31 1.29
C LEU A 138 -8.91 -9.00 0.19
N PRO A 139 -10.22 -9.25 0.41
CA PRO A 139 -11.15 -9.51 -0.68
C PRO A 139 -11.04 -8.36 -1.70
N SER A 140 -10.83 -8.68 -2.97
CA SER A 140 -10.53 -7.67 -3.99
C SER A 140 -11.65 -6.62 -4.06
N ASP A 141 -11.28 -5.36 -3.79
CA ASP A 141 -12.08 -4.14 -3.90
C ASP A 141 -12.44 -3.77 -5.36
N THR A 142 -12.12 -4.63 -6.34
CA THR A 142 -12.60 -4.49 -7.71
C THR A 142 -14.01 -5.06 -7.80
N GLU A 143 -15.02 -4.29 -7.38
CA GLU A 143 -16.46 -4.50 -7.66
C GLU A 143 -16.82 -5.98 -7.91
N SER A 144 -16.46 -6.86 -6.97
CA SER A 144 -16.36 -8.30 -7.25
C SER A 144 -17.72 -8.91 -7.58
N LEU A 145 -18.78 -8.22 -7.18
CA LEU A 145 -20.16 -8.58 -7.46
C LEU A 145 -20.71 -8.05 -8.79
N THR A 146 -20.03 -7.11 -9.46
CA THR A 146 -20.43 -6.65 -10.79
C THR A 146 -20.34 -7.81 -11.79
N GLY A 147 -21.43 -8.08 -12.51
CA GLY A 147 -21.51 -9.10 -13.56
C GLY A 147 -22.82 -9.88 -13.55
N THR A 148 -22.84 -10.96 -14.33
CA THR A 148 -24.00 -11.86 -14.45
C THR A 148 -23.83 -13.11 -13.59
N TRP A 149 -24.88 -13.49 -12.89
CA TRP A 149 -24.91 -14.58 -11.93
C TRP A 149 -26.05 -15.55 -12.22
N ASP A 150 -25.76 -16.83 -12.32
CA ASP A 150 -26.78 -17.89 -12.39
C ASP A 150 -27.27 -18.22 -10.98
N ILE A 151 -28.57 -18.00 -10.72
CA ILE A 151 -29.21 -18.23 -9.42
C ILE A 151 -29.98 -19.55 -9.41
N THR A 152 -30.01 -20.21 -8.25
CA THR A 152 -30.90 -21.33 -7.96
C THR A 152 -31.50 -21.15 -6.57
N TYR A 153 -32.83 -21.21 -6.48
CA TYR A 153 -33.60 -21.13 -5.25
C TYR A 153 -33.98 -22.53 -4.75
N MET A 154 -33.97 -22.70 -3.43
CA MET A 154 -34.39 -23.91 -2.74
C MET A 154 -35.48 -23.53 -1.73
N PRO A 155 -36.52 -24.37 -1.53
CA PRO A 155 -36.65 -25.75 -2.04
C PRO A 155 -37.27 -25.89 -3.44
N SER A 156 -37.68 -24.81 -4.09
CA SER A 156 -38.43 -24.88 -5.37
C SER A 156 -37.61 -25.31 -6.59
N ASP A 157 -36.27 -25.31 -6.49
CA ASP A 157 -35.32 -25.49 -7.61
C ASP A 157 -35.52 -24.46 -8.74
N ASP A 158 -36.16 -23.32 -8.46
CA ASP A 158 -36.36 -22.25 -9.43
C ASP A 158 -35.00 -21.64 -9.81
N LYS A 159 -34.74 -21.51 -11.10
CA LYS A 159 -33.50 -20.93 -11.62
C LYS A 159 -33.72 -19.58 -12.24
N GLY A 160 -32.62 -18.85 -12.44
CA GLY A 160 -32.67 -17.55 -13.06
C GLY A 160 -31.31 -16.92 -13.21
N VAL A 161 -31.32 -15.63 -13.54
CA VAL A 161 -30.13 -14.82 -13.76
C VAL A 161 -30.28 -13.50 -13.02
N PHE A 162 -29.23 -13.11 -12.30
CA PHE A 162 -29.06 -11.75 -11.77
C PHE A 162 -27.97 -11.04 -12.57
N THR A 163 -28.23 -9.79 -12.93
CA THR A 163 -27.21 -8.87 -13.45
C THR A 163 -27.00 -7.80 -12.40
N LEU A 164 -25.86 -7.85 -11.72
CA LEU A 164 -25.53 -6.96 -10.62
C LEU A 164 -24.46 -5.96 -11.04
N ARG A 165 -24.57 -4.76 -10.49
CA ARG A 165 -23.56 -3.70 -10.53
C ARG A 165 -23.28 -3.25 -9.11
N GLN A 166 -22.01 -3.23 -8.74
CA GLN A 166 -21.55 -2.75 -7.46
C GLN A 166 -21.01 -1.32 -7.62
N SER A 167 -21.29 -0.46 -6.64
CA SER A 167 -20.66 0.86 -6.53
C SER A 167 -20.33 1.11 -5.06
N GLY A 168 -19.06 0.92 -4.71
CA GLY A 168 -18.65 0.85 -3.31
C GLY A 168 -19.35 -0.30 -2.57
N THR A 169 -20.09 0.02 -1.52
CA THR A 169 -20.90 -0.95 -0.74
C THR A 169 -22.32 -1.15 -1.28
N LEU A 170 -22.75 -0.36 -2.27
CA LEU A 170 -24.10 -0.45 -2.84
C LEU A 170 -24.14 -1.49 -3.96
N LEU A 171 -25.23 -2.24 -4.01
CA LEU A 171 -25.57 -3.17 -5.08
C LEU A 171 -26.86 -2.73 -5.75
N ALA A 172 -26.87 -2.72 -7.07
CA ALA A 172 -28.06 -2.50 -7.88
C ALA A 172 -28.05 -3.47 -9.06
N GLY A 173 -29.22 -3.88 -9.54
CA GLY A 173 -29.28 -4.82 -10.64
C GLY A 173 -30.67 -5.20 -11.06
N GLU A 174 -30.73 -6.17 -11.95
CA GLU A 174 -31.95 -6.75 -12.47
C GLU A 174 -31.92 -8.26 -12.30
N TYR A 175 -33.10 -8.86 -12.21
CA TYR A 175 -33.25 -10.31 -12.21
C TYR A 175 -34.26 -10.78 -13.25
N SER A 176 -34.04 -12.01 -13.70
CA SER A 176 -35.01 -12.79 -14.47
C SER A 176 -35.03 -14.21 -13.94
N LEU A 177 -36.19 -14.72 -13.55
CA LEU A 177 -36.37 -16.12 -13.14
C LEU A 177 -37.11 -16.90 -14.22
N GLU A 178 -36.96 -18.22 -14.17
CA GLU A 178 -37.84 -19.15 -14.86
C GLU A 178 -39.30 -18.90 -14.46
N GLY A 179 -40.24 -19.04 -15.41
CA GLY A 179 -41.63 -18.62 -15.22
C GLY A 179 -41.92 -17.15 -15.56
N GLY A 180 -40.93 -16.41 -16.08
CA GLY A 180 -41.12 -15.06 -16.64
C GLY A 180 -41.17 -13.94 -15.61
N TRP A 181 -40.80 -14.24 -14.35
CA TRP A 181 -40.66 -13.24 -13.30
C TRP A 181 -39.44 -12.39 -13.52
N LYS A 182 -39.61 -11.07 -13.44
CA LYS A 182 -38.52 -10.11 -13.64
C LYS A 182 -38.75 -8.84 -12.84
N GLY A 183 -37.65 -8.18 -12.54
CA GLY A 183 -37.68 -6.92 -11.81
C GLY A 183 -36.28 -6.43 -11.47
N SER A 184 -36.21 -5.50 -10.53
CA SER A 184 -34.96 -4.92 -10.06
C SER A 184 -34.54 -5.51 -8.71
N MET A 185 -33.27 -5.33 -8.40
CA MET A 185 -32.68 -5.65 -7.12
C MET A 185 -31.86 -4.47 -6.62
N GLN A 186 -31.92 -4.20 -5.33
CA GLN A 186 -31.09 -3.19 -4.68
C GLN A 186 -30.62 -3.70 -3.33
N GLY A 187 -29.44 -3.30 -2.88
CA GLY A 187 -28.87 -3.89 -1.69
C GLY A 187 -27.50 -3.35 -1.30
N THR A 188 -26.86 -4.07 -0.41
CA THR A 188 -25.52 -3.73 0.10
C THR A 188 -24.61 -4.93 0.20
N ILE A 189 -23.32 -4.67 0.13
CA ILE A 189 -22.25 -5.59 0.53
C ILE A 189 -21.38 -4.95 1.60
N VAL A 190 -21.23 -5.62 2.73
CA VAL A 190 -20.36 -5.22 3.84
C VAL A 190 -19.73 -6.48 4.43
N ASP A 191 -18.40 -6.50 4.57
CA ASP A 191 -17.66 -7.63 5.18
C ASP A 191 -17.99 -8.99 4.53
N GLY A 192 -18.12 -9.01 3.19
CA GLY A 192 -18.47 -10.22 2.43
C GLY A 192 -19.91 -10.70 2.63
N LYS A 193 -20.74 -9.99 3.39
CA LYS A 193 -22.18 -10.25 3.56
C LYS A 193 -22.97 -9.42 2.56
N VAL A 194 -23.95 -10.04 1.94
CA VAL A 194 -24.81 -9.45 0.92
C VAL A 194 -26.24 -9.42 1.44
N LEU A 195 -26.87 -8.26 1.30
CA LEU A 195 -28.32 -8.10 1.47
C LEU A 195 -28.88 -7.54 0.15
N LEU A 196 -29.85 -8.23 -0.45
CA LEU A 196 -30.54 -7.82 -1.66
C LEU A 196 -32.04 -7.79 -1.43
N HIS A 197 -32.67 -6.68 -1.79
CA HIS A 197 -34.10 -6.50 -1.85
C HIS A 197 -34.56 -6.72 -3.29
N ARG A 198 -35.40 -7.72 -3.50
CA ARG A 198 -36.01 -8.00 -4.80
C ARG A 198 -37.29 -7.20 -4.96
N ILE A 199 -37.39 -6.46 -6.05
CA ILE A 199 -38.54 -5.64 -6.41
C ILE A 199 -39.07 -6.16 -7.74
N ASP A 200 -40.19 -6.88 -7.67
CA ASP A 200 -40.85 -7.43 -8.84
C ASP A 200 -41.60 -6.34 -9.61
N SER A 201 -41.56 -6.43 -10.94
CA SER A 201 -42.18 -5.45 -11.83
C SER A 201 -43.69 -5.33 -11.68
N LYS A 202 -44.39 -6.37 -11.18
CA LYS A 202 -45.84 -6.37 -10.98
C LYS A 202 -46.22 -6.25 -9.51
N LEU A 203 -45.39 -6.80 -8.62
CA LEU A 203 -45.74 -6.97 -7.20
C LEU A 203 -45.02 -5.99 -6.27
N GLY A 204 -44.07 -5.19 -6.78
CA GLY A 204 -43.22 -4.34 -5.95
C GLY A 204 -42.23 -5.16 -5.12
N ARG A 205 -41.81 -4.67 -3.95
CA ARG A 205 -40.86 -5.40 -3.09
C ARG A 205 -41.45 -6.76 -2.70
N SER A 206 -40.84 -7.84 -3.17
CA SER A 206 -41.40 -9.20 -3.09
C SER A 206 -40.61 -10.12 -2.18
N SER A 207 -39.29 -9.96 -2.07
CA SER A 207 -38.48 -10.81 -1.19
C SER A 207 -37.17 -10.13 -0.80
N ASP A 208 -36.60 -10.57 0.31
CA ASP A 208 -35.24 -10.24 0.70
C ASP A 208 -34.35 -11.47 0.57
N LEU A 209 -33.11 -11.26 0.16
CA LEU A 209 -32.07 -12.27 0.06
C LEU A 209 -30.87 -11.82 0.89
N GLU A 210 -30.45 -12.67 1.82
CA GLU A 210 -29.24 -12.49 2.62
C GLU A 210 -28.25 -13.58 2.23
N GLY A 211 -26.96 -13.27 2.22
CA GLY A 211 -25.95 -14.26 1.90
C GLY A 211 -24.51 -13.81 2.14
N THR A 212 -23.58 -14.67 1.74
CA THR A 212 -22.14 -14.43 1.84
C THR A 212 -21.45 -14.73 0.53
N VAL A 213 -20.45 -13.90 0.19
CA VAL A 213 -19.56 -14.13 -0.96
C VAL A 213 -18.48 -15.15 -0.57
N SER A 214 -18.20 -16.09 -1.48
CA SER A 214 -17.07 -17.00 -1.33
C SER A 214 -15.73 -16.25 -1.43
N PRO A 215 -14.64 -16.76 -0.81
CA PRO A 215 -13.33 -16.11 -0.87
C PRO A 215 -12.77 -15.92 -2.29
N ASP A 216 -13.19 -16.76 -3.24
CA ASP A 216 -12.80 -16.65 -4.65
C ASP A 216 -13.65 -15.64 -5.46
N GLY A 217 -14.66 -15.01 -4.84
CA GLY A 217 -15.54 -14.03 -5.47
C GLY A 217 -16.47 -14.59 -6.55
N LYS A 218 -16.59 -15.91 -6.68
CA LYS A 218 -17.34 -16.57 -7.78
C LYS A 218 -18.68 -17.16 -7.37
N THR A 219 -18.93 -17.29 -6.07
CA THR A 219 -20.15 -17.90 -5.54
C THR A 219 -20.77 -17.02 -4.46
N LEU A 220 -22.09 -16.88 -4.54
CA LEU A 220 -22.92 -16.34 -3.47
C LEU A 220 -23.78 -17.47 -2.91
N ARG A 221 -24.01 -17.48 -1.61
CA ARG A 221 -24.94 -18.42 -0.98
C ARG A 221 -25.60 -17.78 0.22
N GLY A 222 -26.85 -18.15 0.48
CA GLY A 222 -27.53 -17.70 1.68
C GLY A 222 -29.01 -18.08 1.70
N THR A 223 -29.80 -17.23 2.34
CA THR A 223 -31.23 -17.44 2.59
C THR A 223 -32.07 -16.35 1.95
N TRP A 224 -33.32 -16.68 1.62
CA TRP A 224 -34.29 -15.73 1.10
C TRP A 224 -35.59 -15.82 1.89
N THR A 225 -36.32 -14.70 1.97
CA THR A 225 -37.62 -14.60 2.63
C THR A 225 -38.59 -13.88 1.72
N ASN A 226 -39.76 -14.47 1.48
CA ASN A 226 -40.84 -13.90 0.70
C ASN A 226 -41.72 -13.01 1.57
N PHE A 227 -42.17 -11.89 1.02
CA PHE A 227 -43.21 -11.06 1.64
C PHE A 227 -44.60 -11.34 1.07
N ILE A 228 -44.67 -12.08 -0.03
CA ILE A 228 -45.93 -12.44 -0.68
C ILE A 228 -46.36 -13.81 -0.17
N LEU A 229 -47.34 -13.80 0.73
CA LEU A 229 -47.81 -15.00 1.45
C LEU A 229 -49.00 -15.71 0.77
N SER A 230 -49.47 -15.19 -0.36
CA SER A 230 -50.60 -15.73 -1.12
C SER A 230 -50.14 -16.80 -2.12
N GLY A 231 -50.75 -17.99 -2.07
CA GLY A 231 -50.64 -18.99 -3.16
C GLY A 231 -49.85 -20.27 -2.88
N GLY A 232 -49.52 -20.58 -1.62
CA GLY A 232 -48.91 -21.87 -1.25
C GLY A 232 -47.45 -22.04 -1.67
N THR A 233 -46.78 -20.96 -2.09
CA THR A 233 -45.35 -20.92 -2.36
C THR A 233 -44.54 -20.94 -1.06
N PRO A 234 -43.29 -21.44 -1.08
CA PRO A 234 -42.43 -21.37 0.09
C PRO A 234 -42.22 -19.93 0.55
N VAL A 235 -42.31 -19.70 1.86
CA VAL A 235 -42.19 -18.36 2.48
C VAL A 235 -40.72 -18.00 2.72
N ALA A 236 -39.84 -18.99 2.79
CA ALA A 236 -38.40 -18.82 2.92
C ALA A 236 -37.66 -20.04 2.38
N GLY A 237 -36.35 -19.87 2.19
CA GLY A 237 -35.48 -20.98 1.81
C GLY A 237 -34.03 -20.54 1.62
N SER A 238 -33.27 -21.31 0.86
CA SER A 238 -31.87 -21.03 0.55
C SER A 238 -31.68 -20.70 -0.92
N TRP A 239 -30.59 -20.02 -1.24
CA TRP A 239 -30.21 -19.73 -2.62
C TRP A 239 -28.70 -19.84 -2.80
N ILE A 240 -28.31 -20.14 -4.04
CA ILE A 240 -26.91 -20.15 -4.47
C ILE A 240 -26.82 -19.42 -5.81
N ALA A 241 -25.87 -18.50 -5.95
CA ALA A 241 -25.53 -17.88 -7.22
C ALA A 241 -24.10 -18.20 -7.65
N ARG A 242 -23.88 -18.43 -8.94
CA ARG A 242 -22.54 -18.63 -9.53
C ARG A 242 -22.29 -17.56 -10.58
N LYS A 243 -21.13 -16.90 -10.50
CA LYS A 243 -20.74 -15.87 -11.45
C LYS A 243 -20.46 -16.50 -12.81
N ARG A 244 -21.05 -15.95 -13.87
CA ARG A 244 -20.71 -16.35 -15.24
C ARG A 244 -19.31 -15.86 -15.59
N PRO A 245 -18.52 -16.65 -16.34
CA PRO A 245 -17.26 -16.16 -16.88
C PRO A 245 -17.56 -15.01 -17.84
N GLU A 246 -16.81 -13.92 -17.70
CA GLU A 246 -16.88 -12.79 -18.61
C GLU A 246 -16.44 -13.29 -19.99
N ARG A 247 -17.38 -13.28 -20.95
CA ARG A 247 -17.08 -13.71 -22.31
C ARG A 247 -16.20 -12.61 -22.92
N GLN A 248 -14.90 -12.85 -23.02
CA GLN A 248 -14.04 -12.03 -23.88
C GLN A 248 -14.56 -12.19 -25.30
N GLU A 249 -15.19 -11.15 -25.85
CA GLU A 249 -15.42 -11.10 -27.28
C GLU A 249 -14.06 -11.14 -28.01
N PRO A 250 -13.95 -11.91 -29.10
CA PRO A 250 -12.71 -12.02 -29.87
C PRO A 250 -12.35 -10.71 -30.59
#